data_AF-X1R1B7-F1
#
_entry.id   AF-X1R1B7-F1
#
_cell.length_a   1.000
_cell.length_b   1.000
_cell.length_c   1.000
_cell.angle_alpha   90.00
_cell.angle_beta   90.00
_cell.angle_gamma   90.00
#
_symmetry.space_group_name_H-M   'P 1'
#
loop_
_entity.id
_entity.type
_entity.pdbx_description
1 polymer ?
#
loop_
_entity_poly.entity_id
_entity_poly.type
_entity_poly.pdbx_seq_one_letter_code
_entity_poly.pdbx_strand_id
1 'polypeptide(L)' 'MIGCHIGRMFQVTVAGGSYQEGLTSVVHGVPPGMLLTEQEIYGDLLLRKPGADELSSPRKEPDLPIIYSGL' A
#
# COMPACT_ATOMS: atom_id res chain seq x y z
N MET A 1 -9.91 -8.54 -13.73
CA MET A 1 -9.06 -7.75 -14.64
C MET A 1 -7.72 -8.49 -14.74
N ILE A 2 -7.16 -8.67 -15.93
CA ILE A 2 -5.87 -9.37 -16.09
C ILE A 2 -4.75 -8.39 -15.72
N GLY A 3 -3.72 -8.84 -14.99
CA GLY A 3 -2.52 -8.04 -14.71
C GLY A 3 -2.44 -7.37 -13.33
N CYS A 4 -3.40 -7.62 -12.43
CA CYS A 4 -3.38 -7.08 -11.06
C CYS A 4 -2.61 -7.95 -10.04
N HIS A 5 -1.93 -9.00 -10.50
CA HIS A 5 -1.13 -9.91 -9.68
C HIS A 5 0.30 -9.98 -10.21
N ILE A 6 1.29 -10.00 -9.33
CA ILE A 6 2.70 -10.21 -9.67
C ILE A 6 3.36 -11.17 -8.68
N GLY A 7 4.30 -11.99 -9.16
CA GLY A 7 5.08 -12.92 -8.35
C GLY A 7 4.60 -14.37 -8.42
N ARG A 8 5.35 -15.27 -7.74
CA ARG A 8 5.09 -16.73 -7.74
C ARG A 8 5.04 -17.31 -6.32
N MET A 9 6.17 -17.27 -5.60
CA MET A 9 6.24 -17.71 -4.19
C MET A 9 5.84 -16.57 -3.25
N PHE A 10 6.34 -15.37 -3.52
CA PHE A 10 5.89 -14.12 -2.93
C PHE A 10 5.01 -13.43 -3.96
N GLN A 11 3.72 -13.28 -3.68
CA GLN A 11 2.75 -12.75 -4.63
C GLN A 11 2.08 -11.51 -4.06
N VAL A 12 1.94 -10.48 -4.89
CA VAL A 12 1.19 -9.26 -4.56
C VAL A 12 0.03 -9.14 -5.51
N THR A 13 -1.16 -8.93 -4.95
CA THR A 13 -2.39 -8.64 -5.66
C THR A 13 -2.87 -7.25 -5.28
N VAL A 14 -3.29 -6.44 -6.25
CA VAL A 14 -3.86 -5.11 -5.99
C VAL A 14 -5.29 -4.99 -6.51
N ALA A 15 -6.11 -4.22 -5.81
CA ALA A 15 -7.48 -3.91 -6.18
C ALA A 15 -7.85 -2.49 -5.74
N GLY A 16 -8.94 -1.98 -6.30
CA GLY A 16 -9.40 -0.60 -6.11
C GLY A 16 -8.94 0.33 -7.23
N GLY A 17 -9.20 1.62 -7.06
CA GLY A 17 -8.75 2.64 -8.00
C GLY A 17 -8.88 4.05 -7.42
N SER A 18 -8.42 5.04 -8.17
CA SER A 18 -8.23 6.42 -7.70
C SER A 18 -9.51 7.18 -7.38
N TYR A 19 -10.68 6.66 -7.78
CA TYR A 19 -11.98 7.28 -7.54
C TYR A 19 -12.90 6.41 -6.67
N GLN A 20 -12.38 5.30 -6.16
CA GLN A 20 -13.08 4.43 -5.22
C GLN A 20 -12.75 4.83 -3.78
N GLU A 21 -13.43 4.22 -2.81
CA GLU A 21 -13.24 4.48 -1.38
C GLU A 21 -11.84 4.14 -0.87
N GLY A 22 -11.12 3.27 -1.58
CA GLY A 22 -9.76 2.92 -1.21
C GLY A 22 -9.07 1.99 -2.20
N LEU A 23 -7.80 1.74 -1.88
CA LEU A 23 -6.93 0.78 -2.56
C LEU A 23 -6.67 -0.37 -1.59
N THR A 24 -6.58 -1.59 -2.12
CA THR A 24 -6.27 -2.78 -1.32
C THR A 24 -5.14 -3.53 -1.96
N SER A 25 -4.26 -4.07 -1.13
CA SER A 25 -3.25 -5.03 -1.56
C SER A 25 -3.30 -6.27 -0.69
N VAL A 26 -3.18 -7.44 -1.33
CA VAL A 26 -3.09 -8.74 -0.65
C VAL A 26 -1.72 -9.31 -0.98
N VAL A 27 -0.96 -9.63 0.07
CA VAL A 27 0.41 -10.15 -0.04
C VAL A 27 0.42 -11.60 0.46
N HIS A 28 0.93 -12.51 -0.38
CA HIS A 28 1.05 -13.94 -0.07
C HIS A 28 2.51 -14.36 -0.01
N GLY A 29 2.78 -15.42 0.77
CA GLY A 29 4.11 -16.02 0.86
C GLY A 29 5.05 -15.35 1.86
N VAL A 30 4.53 -14.49 2.72
CA VAL A 30 5.28 -13.93 3.86
C VAL A 30 5.49 -15.05 4.89
N PRO A 31 6.73 -15.36 5.30
CA PRO A 31 6.98 -16.31 6.38
C PRO A 31 6.41 -15.83 7.72
N PRO A 32 5.96 -16.74 8.60
CA PRO A 32 5.47 -16.38 9.93
C PRO A 32 6.60 -15.82 10.81
N GLY A 33 6.24 -15.01 11.81
CA GLY A 33 7.19 -14.44 12.78
C GLY A 33 7.88 -13.15 12.33
N MET A 34 7.54 -12.62 11.15
CA MET A 34 7.93 -11.27 10.73
C MET A 34 7.10 -10.24 11.50
N LEU A 35 7.76 -9.31 12.18
CA LEU A 35 7.12 -8.14 12.77
C LEU A 35 6.79 -7.15 11.67
N LEU A 36 5.54 -6.68 11.65
CA LEU A 36 5.08 -5.69 10.70
C LEU A 36 3.99 -4.84 11.36
N THR A 37 4.11 -3.52 11.21
CA THR A 37 3.18 -2.55 11.78
C THR A 37 2.69 -1.54 10.75
N GLU A 38 1.50 -0.99 10.93
CA GLU A 38 0.94 0.06 10.06
C GLU A 38 1.83 1.32 10.04
N GLN A 39 2.51 1.61 11.15
CA GLN A 39 3.41 2.76 11.29
C GLN A 39 4.63 2.64 10.37
N GLU A 40 5.19 1.45 10.23
CA GLU A 40 6.31 1.20 9.30
C GLU A 40 5.86 1.40 7.85
N ILE A 41 4.70 0.85 7.48
CA ILE A 41 4.12 1.03 6.14
C ILE A 41 3.83 2.51 5.87
N TYR A 42 3.28 3.22 6.84
CA TYR A 42 2.98 4.64 6.70
C TYR A 42 4.27 5.47 6.54
N GLY A 43 5.33 5.12 7.26
CA GLY A 43 6.65 5.71 7.09
C GLY A 43 7.14 5.62 5.65
N ASP A 44 7.02 4.45 5.02
CA ASP A 44 7.38 4.24 3.61
C ASP A 44 6.48 4.99 2.63
N LEU A 45 5.17 5.10 2.93
CA LEU A 45 4.24 5.89 2.11
C LEU A 45 4.58 7.39 2.13
N LEU A 46 5.03 7.91 3.28
CA LEU A 46 5.44 9.30 3.39
C LEU A 46 6.65 9.64 2.49
N LEU A 47 7.54 8.68 2.23
CA LEU A 47 8.65 8.86 1.29
C LEU A 47 8.18 9.11 -0.15
N ARG A 48 6.97 8.66 -0.49
CA ARG A 48 6.38 8.81 -1.84
C ARG A 48 5.55 10.07 -2.00
N LYS A 49 5.26 10.79 -0.92
CA LYS A 49 4.31 11.90 -0.91
C LYS A 49 4.79 13.02 -1.85
N PRO A 50 4.10 13.31 -2.95
CA PRO A 50 4.43 14.45 -3.80
C PRO A 50 4.05 15.72 -3.04
N GLY A 51 5.00 16.63 -2.80
CA GLY A 51 4.76 17.68 -1.81
C GLY A 51 5.95 18.54 -1.40
N ALA A 52 7.17 18.19 -1.81
CA ALA A 52 8.36 18.98 -1.49
C ALA A 52 8.46 20.28 -2.33
N ASP A 53 7.85 20.29 -3.52
CA ASP A 53 7.91 21.41 -4.46
C ASP A 53 6.54 22.08 -4.68
N GLU A 54 6.56 23.37 -5.01
CA GLU A 54 5.38 24.23 -5.23
C GLU A 54 4.43 23.73 -6.34
N LEU A 55 4.90 22.86 -7.23
CA LEU A 55 4.12 22.30 -8.35
C LEU A 55 3.37 21.00 -8.00
N SER A 56 3.53 20.50 -6.77
CA SER A 56 2.84 19.29 -6.32
C SER A 56 1.34 19.53 -6.13
N SER A 57 0.54 18.46 -6.28
CA SER A 57 -0.91 18.58 -6.11
C SER A 57 -1.26 19.02 -4.69
N PRO A 58 -2.23 19.93 -4.50
CA PRO A 58 -2.62 20.41 -3.17
C PRO A 58 -3.38 19.36 -2.32
N ARG A 59 -3.65 18.17 -2.86
CA ARG A 59 -4.36 17.10 -2.15
C ARG A 59 -3.50 16.57 -1.00
N LYS A 60 -3.99 16.75 0.22
CA LYS A 60 -3.38 16.29 1.48
C LYS A 60 -4.24 15.21 2.14
N GLU A 61 -4.72 14.24 1.37
CA GLU A 61 -5.34 13.06 1.95
C GLU A 61 -4.21 12.18 2.51
N PRO A 62 -4.16 11.90 3.82
CA PRO A 62 -3.19 10.95 4.35
C PRO A 62 -3.63 9.56 3.94
N ASP A 63 -2.88 8.92 3.05
CA ASP A 63 -3.03 7.50 2.76
C ASP A 63 -2.64 6.71 4.02
N LEU A 64 -3.63 6.38 4.86
CA LEU A 64 -3.45 5.62 6.08
C LEU A 64 -3.55 4.12 5.77
N PRO A 65 -2.45 3.35 5.91
CA PRO A 65 -2.50 1.91 5.71
C PRO A 65 -3.25 1.24 6.86
N ILE A 66 -4.08 0.24 6.53
CA ILE A 66 -4.78 -0.60 7.49
C ILE A 66 -4.43 -2.06 7.19
N ILE A 67 -3.97 -2.80 8.21
CA ILE A 67 -3.70 -4.24 8.09
C ILE A 67 -4.94 -5.01 8.54
N TYR A 68 -5.62 -5.64 7.58
CA TYR A 68 -6.86 -6.39 7.85
C TYR A 68 -6.63 -7.81 8.40
N SER A 69 -5.51 -8.46 8.03
CA SER A 69 -5.22 -9.84 8.42
C SER A 69 -3.75 -10.21 8.20
N GLY A 70 -3.32 -11.36 8.74
CA GLY A 70 -2.01 -11.95 8.46
C GLY A 70 -0.88 -11.58 9.43
N LEU A 71 -1.20 -10.84 10.49
CA LEU A 71 -0.33 -10.62 11.66
C LEU A 71 -0.63 -11.61 12.78
#